data_AF-A0A8J8GL11-F1
#
_entry.id   AF-A0A8J8GL11-F1
#
_cell.length_a   1.000
_cell.length_b   1.000
_cell.length_c   1.000
_cell.angle_alpha   90.00
_cell.angle_beta   90.00
_cell.angle_gamma   90.00
#
_symmetry.space_group_name_H-M   'P 1'
#
loop_
_entity.id
_entity.type
_entity.pdbx_description
1 polymer ?
#
loop_
_entity_poly.entity_id
_entity_poly.type
_entity_poly.pdbx_seq_one_letter_code
_entity_poly.pdbx_strand_id
1 'polypeptide(L)'
;MRALKIEDETLSTRNKAKQLMKKAEKQGDDTADFSNVEFAGRAFADEAVKQAELRDIEIIGLSGDVETMFEHVGFLHENGGENDR
;
A
#
# COMPACT_ATOMS: atom_id res chain seq x y z
N MET A 1 -10.62 -9.41 -17.05
CA MET A 1 -10.06 -8.67 -15.92
C MET A 1 -10.85 -8.99 -14.68
N ARG A 2 -10.22 -9.71 -13.76
CA ARG A 2 -10.76 -10.06 -12.44
C ARG A 2 -9.92 -9.33 -11.41
N ALA A 3 -10.57 -8.51 -10.60
CA ALA A 3 -9.87 -7.67 -9.64
C ALA A 3 -10.16 -8.10 -8.20
N LEU A 4 -9.09 -8.29 -7.43
CA LEU A 4 -9.18 -8.37 -5.98
C LEU A 4 -9.38 -6.95 -5.43
N LYS A 5 -10.58 -6.68 -4.91
CA LYS A 5 -10.88 -5.43 -4.21
C LYS A 5 -10.35 -5.46 -2.78
N ILE A 6 -9.63 -4.40 -2.42
CA ILE A 6 -9.07 -4.22 -1.09
C ILE A 6 -9.91 -3.22 -0.32
N GLU A 7 -10.57 -3.71 0.71
CA GLU A 7 -11.51 -2.93 1.55
C GLU A 7 -10.82 -2.36 2.81
N ASP A 8 -9.56 -2.70 3.06
CA ASP A 8 -8.80 -2.16 4.19
C ASP A 8 -8.38 -0.71 3.90
N GLU A 9 -8.89 0.26 4.66
CA GLU A 9 -8.57 1.70 4.48
C GLU A 9 -7.10 2.03 4.76
N THR A 10 -6.41 1.23 5.59
CA THR A 10 -5.03 1.45 6.03
C THR A 10 -4.18 0.19 5.87
N LEU A 11 -3.06 0.30 5.15
CA LEU A 11 -2.16 -0.81 4.84
C LEU A 11 -0.68 -0.44 5.06
N SER A 12 -0.04 -0.94 6.12
CA SER A 12 1.30 -0.47 6.51
C SER A 12 2.41 -1.52 6.48
N THR A 13 2.09 -2.81 6.38
CA THR A 13 3.08 -3.90 6.55
C THR A 13 3.40 -4.67 5.27
N ARG A 14 4.68 -5.01 5.08
CA ARG A 14 5.15 -5.90 3.99
C ARG A 14 4.43 -7.25 3.97
N ASN A 15 4.15 -7.81 5.13
CA ASN A 15 3.47 -9.10 5.22
C ASN A 15 2.05 -9.03 4.67
N LYS A 16 1.32 -7.94 4.94
CA LYS A 16 -0.02 -7.74 4.38
C LYS A 16 0.04 -7.63 2.85
N ALA A 17 1.00 -6.88 2.29
CA ALA A 17 1.20 -6.81 0.83
C ALA A 17 1.39 -8.20 0.20
N LYS A 18 2.28 -9.02 0.76
CA LYS A 18 2.50 -10.41 0.31
C LYS A 18 1.24 -11.26 0.38
N GLN A 19 0.48 -11.15 1.47
CA GLN A 19 -0.76 -11.90 1.65
C GLN A 19 -1.80 -11.51 0.60
N LEU A 20 -1.96 -10.21 0.34
CA LEU A 20 -2.92 -9.70 -0.64
C LEU A 20 -2.56 -10.14 -2.06
N MET A 21 -1.30 -9.99 -2.47
CA MET A 21 -0.88 -10.41 -3.82
C MET A 21 -0.96 -11.92 -4.02
N LYS A 22 -0.57 -12.71 -3.00
CA LYS A 22 -0.75 -14.17 -3.03
C LYS A 22 -2.23 -14.57 -3.08
N LYS A 23 -3.11 -13.79 -2.45
CA LYS A 23 -4.55 -14.01 -2.49
C LYS A 23 -5.12 -13.72 -3.89
N ALA A 24 -4.69 -12.64 -4.55
CA ALA A 24 -5.07 -12.33 -5.93
C ALA A 24 -4.65 -13.45 -6.90
N GLU A 25 -3.38 -13.84 -6.86
CA GLU A 25 -2.84 -14.95 -7.67
C GLU A 25 -3.63 -16.25 -7.48
N LYS A 26 -3.91 -16.64 -6.22
CA LYS A 26 -4.67 -17.87 -5.92
C LYS A 26 -6.10 -17.86 -6.44
N GLN A 27 -6.71 -16.68 -6.55
CA GLN A 27 -8.07 -16.53 -7.08
C GLN A 27 -8.09 -16.37 -8.61
N GLY A 28 -6.90 -16.22 -9.23
CA GLY A 28 -6.76 -15.89 -10.64
C GLY A 28 -7.20 -14.46 -10.95
N ASP A 29 -7.03 -13.56 -9.98
CA ASP A 29 -7.21 -12.13 -10.19
C ASP A 29 -5.94 -11.57 -10.86
N ASP A 30 -6.12 -10.87 -11.98
CA ASP A 30 -5.07 -10.21 -12.76
C ASP A 30 -4.86 -8.76 -12.30
N THR A 31 -5.65 -8.31 -11.32
CA THR A 31 -5.61 -6.94 -10.80
C THR A 31 -5.83 -6.90 -9.30
N ALA A 32 -5.11 -6.02 -8.61
CA ALA A 32 -5.31 -5.66 -7.21
C ALA A 32 -5.75 -4.20 -7.12
N ASP A 33 -6.99 -3.98 -6.67
CA ASP A 33 -7.64 -2.67 -6.62
C ASP A 33 -7.55 -2.10 -5.20
N PHE A 34 -6.70 -1.09 -5.05
CA PHE A 34 -6.47 -0.32 -3.83
C PHE A 34 -7.17 1.04 -3.85
N SER A 35 -8.14 1.27 -4.73
CA SER A 35 -8.81 2.57 -4.84
C SER A 35 -9.55 3.00 -3.57
N ASN A 36 -9.89 2.03 -2.70
CA ASN A 36 -10.51 2.27 -1.40
C ASN A 36 -9.48 2.44 -0.26
N VAL A 37 -8.18 2.34 -0.55
CA VAL A 37 -7.14 2.49 0.46
C VAL A 37 -6.80 3.96 0.61
N GLU A 38 -7.14 4.51 1.77
CA GLU A 38 -6.84 5.90 2.10
C GLU A 38 -5.37 6.09 2.47
N PHE A 39 -4.75 5.08 3.11
CA PHE A 39 -3.38 5.15 3.57
C PHE A 39 -2.59 3.86 3.30
N ALA A 40 -1.47 3.98 2.59
CA ALA A 40 -0.51 2.93 2.39
C ALA A 40 0.86 3.33 2.94
N GLY A 41 1.38 2.58 3.91
CA GLY A 41 2.74 2.77 4.41
C GLY A 41 3.77 2.38 3.36
N ARG A 42 4.93 3.05 3.35
CA ARG A 42 6.02 2.79 2.38
C ARG A 42 6.43 1.34 2.27
N ALA A 43 6.62 0.69 3.42
CA ALA A 43 7.00 -0.71 3.44
C ALA A 43 5.94 -1.60 2.77
N PHE A 44 4.65 -1.26 2.89
CA PHE A 44 3.58 -1.95 2.18
C PHE A 44 3.64 -1.66 0.68
N ALA A 45 3.70 -0.39 0.27
CA ALA A 45 3.69 0.01 -1.14
C ALA A 45 4.86 -0.61 -1.93
N ASP A 46 6.09 -0.50 -1.41
CA ASP A 46 7.29 -1.08 -2.02
C ASP A 46 7.14 -2.60 -2.24
N GLU A 47 6.60 -3.31 -1.24
CA GLU A 47 6.40 -4.74 -1.32
C GLU A 47 5.21 -5.10 -2.23
N ALA A 48 4.15 -4.30 -2.26
CA ALA A 48 3.01 -4.51 -3.15
C ALA A 48 3.44 -4.43 -4.62
N VAL A 49 4.18 -3.37 -5.00
CA VAL A 49 4.73 -3.21 -6.36
C VAL A 49 5.63 -4.38 -6.73
N LYS A 50 6.59 -4.72 -5.86
CA LYS A 50 7.49 -5.86 -6.10
C LYS A 50 6.72 -7.18 -6.28
N GLN A 51 5.72 -7.45 -5.45
CA GLN A 51 4.97 -8.71 -5.51
C GLN A 51 4.03 -8.76 -6.73
N ALA A 52 3.54 -7.60 -7.19
CA ALA A 52 2.73 -7.44 -8.39
C ALA A 52 3.56 -7.74 -9.65
N GLU A 53 4.77 -7.17 -9.78
CA GLU A 53 5.69 -7.47 -10.89
C GLU A 53 6.04 -8.97 -10.96
N LEU A 54 6.27 -9.60 -9.80
CA LEU A 54 6.60 -11.03 -9.74
C LEU A 54 5.46 -11.97 -10.18
N ARG A 55 4.22 -11.49 -10.20
CA ARG A 55 3.01 -12.30 -10.44
C ARG A 55 2.20 -11.86 -11.64
N ASP A 56 2.66 -10.84 -12.36
CA ASP A 56 1.92 -10.24 -13.47
C ASP A 56 0.53 -9.74 -13.04
N ILE A 57 0.47 -9.06 -11.88
CA ILE A 57 -0.76 -8.47 -11.34
C ILE A 57 -0.70 -6.95 -11.51
N GLU A 58 -1.73 -6.37 -12.10
CA GLU A 58 -1.87 -4.92 -12.21
C GLU A 58 -2.32 -4.29 -10.88
N ILE A 59 -1.84 -3.09 -10.56
CA ILE A 59 -2.23 -2.34 -9.35
C ILE A 59 -3.06 -1.12 -9.76
N ILE A 60 -4.23 -0.94 -9.13
CA ILE A 60 -5.08 0.25 -9.27
C ILE A 60 -5.15 0.99 -7.92
N GLY A 61 -5.23 2.32 -7.93
CA GLY A 61 -5.53 3.12 -6.74
C GLY A 61 -4.33 3.51 -5.88
N LEU A 62 -3.18 2.85 -6.05
CA LEU A 62 -1.88 3.32 -5.53
C LEU A 62 -1.21 4.36 -6.45
N SER A 63 -1.97 4.96 -7.38
CA SER A 63 -1.50 5.83 -8.46
C SER A 63 -1.56 7.33 -8.12
N GLY A 64 -1.26 7.68 -6.88
CA GLY A 64 -0.57 8.94 -6.60
C GLY A 64 0.88 8.56 -6.42
N ASP A 65 1.81 9.36 -6.94
CA ASP A 65 3.26 9.22 -6.74
C ASP A 65 3.51 8.49 -5.42
N VAL A 66 4.11 7.30 -5.48
CA VAL A 66 4.43 6.54 -4.26
C VAL A 66 5.19 7.46 -3.28
N GLU A 67 5.88 8.47 -3.80
CA GLU A 67 6.44 9.64 -3.10
C GLU A 67 5.42 10.53 -2.34
N THR A 68 4.25 10.87 -2.90
CA THR A 68 3.21 11.70 -2.26
C THR A 68 2.44 10.95 -1.16
N MET A 69 2.32 9.62 -1.25
CA MET A 69 1.75 8.83 -0.14
C MET A 69 2.66 8.79 1.10
N PHE A 70 3.92 9.25 1.01
CA PHE A 70 4.87 9.28 2.12
C PHE A 70 4.74 10.51 3.03
N GLU A 71 4.08 11.59 2.60
CA GLU A 71 4.09 12.85 3.35
C GLU A 71 3.20 12.89 4.59
N HIS A 72 2.31 11.90 4.81
CA HIS A 72 1.45 11.93 6.00
C HIS A 72 2.04 11.26 7.25
N VAL A 73 3.21 10.59 7.14
CA VAL A 73 3.85 9.90 8.29
C VAL A 73 5.04 10.70 8.85
N GLY A 74 5.48 11.75 8.17
CA GLY A 74 6.56 12.63 8.64
C GLY A 74 6.11 13.69 9.67
N PHE A 75 4.84 14.10 9.64
CA PHE A 75 4.39 15.27 10.41
C PHE A 75 4.09 15.02 11.90
N LEU A 76 4.12 13.78 12.36
CA LEU A 76 3.94 13.45 13.79
C LEU A 76 5.25 13.33 14.57
N HIS A 77 6.41 13.55 13.93
CA HIS A 77 7.71 13.43 14.60
C HIS A 77 8.50 14.75 14.75
N GLU A 78 7.95 15.89 14.28
CA GLU A 78 8.61 17.21 14.37
C GLU A 78 7.84 18.27 15.18
N ASN A 79 6.77 17.91 15.91
CA ASN A 79 6.11 18.80 16.89
C ASN A 79 6.32 18.34 18.35
N GLY A 80 7.46 17.70 18.63
CA GLY A 80 7.94 17.39 19.99
C GLY A 80 9.10 18.28 20.43
N GLY A 81 9.40 19.36 19.70
CA GLY A 81 10.33 20.40 20.11
C GLY A 81 9.63 21.41 21.02
N GLU A 82 10.37 21.87 22.02
CA GLU A 82 9.98 22.86 23.05
C GLU A 82 9.22 22.29 24.26
N ASN A 83 9.99 21.75 25.21
CA ASN A 83 9.80 22.19 26.59
C ASN A 83 11.08 22.85 27.08
N ASP A 84 11.06 24.18 26.95
CA ASP A 84 11.94 25.13 27.62
C ASP A 84 11.68 25.06 29.14
N ARG A 85 12.77 25.08 29.92
CA ARG A 85 12.91 25.18 31.40
C ARG A 85 12.86 23.93 32.27
#